data_AF-A0A285QS34-F1
#
_entry.id   AF-A0A285QS34-F1
#
_cell.length_a   1.000
_cell.length_b   1.000
_cell.length_c   1.000
_cell.angle_alpha   90.00
_cell.angle_beta   90.00
_cell.angle_gamma   90.00
#
_symmetry.space_group_name_H-M   'P 1'
#
loop_
_entity.id
_entity.type
_entity.pdbx_description
1 polymer ?
#
loop_
_entity_poly.entity_id
_entity_poly.type
_entity_poly.pdbx_seq_one_letter_code
_entity_poly.pdbx_strand_id
1 'polypeptide(L)'
;MIPEVQTAPEPIVDPRPLPELLDALEQHWVDQAWSGPAALARGLARYGSEAAGAASLLRRFWLYTPHSHERPAYLEALAAINPVGLAEVYTESLWDCEAQARLLGAEYAPDRPHVRDRLAYLRDDPLEAPEVREAAAARLAGLSSATSPAEGKPVRGG
;
A
#
# COMPACT_ATOMS: atom_id res chain seq x y z
N MET A 1 4.52 -29.69 -15.60
CA MET A 1 5.21 -29.29 -14.35
C MET A 1 4.58 -27.98 -13.94
N ILE A 2 3.63 -28.02 -13.00
CA ILE A 2 3.02 -26.79 -12.47
C ILE A 2 4.03 -26.24 -11.46
N PRO A 3 4.49 -24.99 -11.58
CA PRO A 3 5.35 -24.41 -10.55
C PRO A 3 4.54 -24.36 -9.25
N GLU A 4 5.10 -24.88 -8.16
CA GLU A 4 4.51 -24.68 -6.84
C GLU A 4 4.39 -23.17 -6.61
N VAL A 5 3.16 -22.70 -6.41
CA VAL A 5 2.92 -21.37 -5.85
C VAL A 5 3.56 -21.39 -4.47
N GLN A 6 4.73 -20.79 -4.36
CA GLN A 6 5.36 -20.56 -3.08
C GLN A 6 4.53 -19.48 -2.37
N THR A 7 3.50 -19.92 -1.65
CA THR A 7 2.70 -19.06 -0.78
C THR A 7 3.68 -18.34 0.14
N ALA A 8 3.70 -17.00 0.09
CA ALA A 8 4.51 -16.21 0.99
C ALA A 8 4.19 -16.62 2.44
N PRO A 9 5.19 -16.74 3.33
CA PRO A 9 4.94 -17.04 4.72
C PRO A 9 3.99 -16.00 5.31
N GLU A 10 3.07 -16.42 6.19
CA GLU A 10 2.13 -15.49 6.79
C GLU A 10 2.88 -14.35 7.50
N PRO A 11 2.39 -13.12 7.37
CA PRO A 11 3.06 -11.98 7.94
C PRO A 11 3.11 -12.09 9.47
N ILE A 12 4.30 -11.97 10.05
CA ILE A 12 4.49 -11.99 11.50
C ILE A 12 3.77 -10.79 12.12
N VAL A 13 2.90 -11.05 13.10
CA VAL A 13 2.15 -10.04 13.84
C VAL A 13 2.50 -10.11 15.32
N ASP A 14 2.81 -8.96 15.93
CA ASP A 14 3.09 -8.92 17.36
C ASP A 14 1.78 -9.01 18.17
N PRO A 15 1.64 -9.96 19.12
CA PRO A 15 0.39 -10.20 19.84
C PRO A 15 0.17 -9.27 21.05
N ARG A 16 1.12 -8.38 21.38
CA ARG A 16 1.04 -7.51 22.56
C ARG A 16 -0.20 -6.60 22.55
N PRO A 17 -0.68 -6.17 23.73
CA PRO A 17 -1.77 -5.21 23.84
C PRO A 17 -1.35 -3.82 23.34
N LEU A 18 -2.34 -2.99 23.00
CA LEU A 18 -2.13 -1.69 22.37
C LEU A 18 -1.11 -0.78 23.11
N PRO A 19 -1.16 -0.58 24.44
CA PRO A 19 -0.17 0.26 25.12
C PRO A 19 1.27 -0.23 24.93
N GLU A 20 1.50 -1.54 25.06
CA GLU A 20 2.82 -2.14 24.91
C GLU A 20 3.32 -2.08 23.46
N LEU A 21 2.42 -2.15 22.47
CA LEU A 21 2.79 -1.95 21.06
C LEU A 21 3.23 -0.52 20.78
N LEU A 22 2.56 0.47 21.38
CA LEU A 22 2.93 1.88 21.26
C LEU A 22 4.29 2.15 21.89
N ASP A 23 4.50 1.68 23.11
CA ASP A 23 5.77 1.82 23.84
C ASP A 23 6.91 1.14 23.07
N ALA A 24 6.67 -0.06 22.52
CA ALA A 24 7.65 -0.77 21.72
C ALA A 24 7.98 -0.03 20.41
N LEU A 25 6.98 0.52 19.72
CA LEU A 25 7.21 1.26 18.47
C LEU A 25 8.04 2.53 18.75
N GLU A 26 7.78 3.22 19.86
CA GLU A 26 8.57 4.37 20.30
C GLU A 26 9.99 3.97 20.66
N GLN A 27 10.18 2.87 21.39
CA GLN A 27 11.50 2.38 21.75
C GLN A 27 12.32 2.01 20.49
N HIS A 28 11.72 1.34 19.51
CA HIS A 28 12.38 1.05 18.23
C HIS A 28 12.83 2.32 17.51
N TRP A 29 12.06 3.40 17.61
CA TRP A 29 12.43 4.68 17.00
C TRP A 29 13.62 5.32 17.71
N VAL A 30 13.60 5.33 19.04
CA VAL A 30 14.69 5.86 19.88
C VAL A 30 15.99 5.10 19.64
N ASP A 31 15.91 3.77 19.58
CA ASP A 31 17.06 2.89 19.38
C ASP A 31 17.53 2.83 17.93
N GLN A 32 16.81 3.48 17.00
CA GLN A 32 17.01 3.35 15.55
C GLN A 32 17.00 1.88 15.08
N ALA A 33 16.14 1.07 15.69
CA ALA A 33 15.95 -0.33 15.38
C ALA A 33 15.04 -0.46 14.15
N TRP A 34 15.65 -0.48 12.97
CA TRP A 34 14.95 -0.48 11.68
C TRP A 34 14.36 -1.84 11.27
N SER A 35 14.87 -2.95 11.81
CA SER A 35 14.37 -4.29 11.54
C SER A 35 13.38 -4.75 12.61
N GLY A 36 12.20 -5.23 12.20
CA GLY A 36 11.18 -5.74 13.11
C GLY A 36 9.97 -4.84 13.42
N PRO A 37 9.99 -3.49 13.26
CA PRO A 37 8.80 -2.69 13.49
C PRO A 37 7.59 -3.06 12.62
N ALA A 38 7.76 -3.78 11.51
CA ALA A 38 6.68 -4.30 10.69
C ALA A 38 5.74 -5.22 11.49
N ALA A 39 6.25 -6.05 12.40
CA ALA A 39 5.42 -6.89 13.25
C ALA A 39 4.58 -6.04 14.24
N LEU A 40 5.14 -4.95 14.76
CA LEU A 40 4.44 -3.98 15.60
C LEU A 40 3.36 -3.25 14.82
N ALA A 41 3.67 -2.79 13.60
CA ALA A 41 2.73 -2.10 12.73
C ALA A 41 1.51 -2.97 12.42
N ARG A 42 1.72 -4.25 12.08
CA ARG A 42 0.63 -5.20 11.89
C ARG A 42 -0.16 -5.45 13.18
N GLY A 43 0.51 -5.49 14.34
CA GLY A 43 -0.15 -5.56 15.64
C GLY A 43 -1.07 -4.38 15.90
N LEU A 44 -0.60 -3.16 15.61
CA LEU A 44 -1.34 -1.91 15.72
C LEU A 44 -2.54 -1.84 14.76
N ALA A 45 -2.38 -2.35 13.53
CA ALA A 45 -3.45 -2.38 12.53
C ALA A 45 -4.72 -3.09 13.02
N ARG A 46 -4.58 -4.11 13.90
CA ARG A 46 -5.73 -4.84 14.49
C ARG A 46 -6.64 -3.96 15.35
N TYR A 47 -6.13 -2.85 15.87
CA TYR A 47 -6.87 -1.91 16.72
C TYR A 47 -7.51 -0.78 15.91
N GLY A 48 -7.20 -0.66 14.61
CA GLY A 48 -7.75 0.38 13.75
C GLY A 48 -7.59 1.79 14.35
N SER A 49 -8.67 2.57 14.38
CA SER A 49 -8.64 3.95 14.86
C SER A 49 -8.26 4.11 16.34
N GLU A 50 -8.36 3.07 17.17
CA GLU A 50 -7.91 3.12 18.57
C GLU A 50 -6.40 3.33 18.66
N ALA A 51 -5.64 2.90 17.65
CA ALA A 51 -4.21 3.10 17.54
C ALA A 51 -3.81 4.43 16.86
N ALA A 52 -4.71 5.43 16.79
CA ALA A 52 -4.44 6.72 16.15
C ALA A 52 -3.16 7.41 16.63
N GLY A 53 -2.76 7.20 17.90
CA GLY A 53 -1.50 7.71 18.45
C GLY A 53 -0.24 7.22 17.73
N ALA A 54 -0.29 6.08 17.04
CA ALA A 54 0.84 5.53 16.30
C ALA A 54 1.04 6.18 14.93
N ALA A 55 0.03 6.87 14.36
CA ALA A 55 0.03 7.25 12.94
C ALA A 55 1.22 8.13 12.55
N SER A 56 1.56 9.13 13.37
CA SER A 56 2.70 10.03 13.11
C SER A 56 4.04 9.31 13.20
N LEU A 57 4.15 8.27 14.04
CA LEU A 57 5.37 7.50 14.18
C LEU A 57 5.53 6.48 13.04
N LEU A 58 4.44 5.79 12.66
CA LEU A 58 4.41 4.91 11.50
C LEU A 58 4.77 5.64 10.19
N ARG A 59 4.31 6.88 10.00
CA ARG A 59 4.73 7.71 8.86
C ARG A 59 6.23 8.01 8.86
N ARG A 60 6.81 8.27 10.03
CA ARG A 60 8.26 8.47 10.16
C ARG A 60 9.02 7.20 9.82
N PHE A 61 8.59 6.04 10.31
CA PHE A 61 9.18 4.76 9.93
C PHE A 61 9.10 4.51 8.43
N TRP A 62 7.94 4.73 7.79
CA TRP A 62 7.79 4.59 6.35
C TRP A 62 8.75 5.51 5.57
N LEU A 63 8.91 6.76 6.00
CA LEU A 63 9.76 7.76 5.35
C LEU A 63 11.26 7.47 5.51
N TYR A 64 11.68 7.01 6.69
CA TYR A 64 13.11 6.93 7.05
C TYR A 64 13.68 5.53 7.06
N THR A 65 12.85 4.48 7.01
CA THR A 65 13.38 3.11 7.03
C THR A 65 14.31 2.86 5.83
N PRO A 66 15.52 2.32 6.05
CA PRO A 66 16.38 1.84 4.98
C PRO A 66 15.89 0.50 4.39
N HIS A 67 14.90 -0.14 5.00
CA HIS A 67 14.43 -1.48 4.66
C HIS A 67 13.09 -1.42 3.93
N SER A 68 13.11 -1.59 2.60
CA SER A 68 11.89 -1.55 1.78
C SER A 68 10.85 -2.61 2.20
N HIS A 69 11.31 -3.80 2.62
CA HIS A 69 10.45 -4.90 3.05
C HIS A 69 9.57 -4.59 4.28
N GLU A 70 9.90 -3.54 5.03
CA GLU A 70 9.11 -3.09 6.18
C GLU A 70 7.96 -2.15 5.78
N ARG A 71 8.13 -1.38 4.69
CA ARG A 71 7.21 -0.31 4.29
C ARG A 71 5.77 -0.76 4.02
N PRO A 72 5.49 -1.93 3.41
CA PRO A 72 4.12 -2.37 3.22
C PRO A 72 3.35 -2.49 4.54
N ALA A 73 3.98 -3.03 5.59
CA ALA A 73 3.34 -3.18 6.89
C ALA A 73 2.98 -1.83 7.52
N TYR A 74 3.83 -0.81 7.34
CA TYR A 74 3.52 0.55 7.81
C TYR A 74 2.36 1.18 7.04
N LEU A 75 2.33 0.97 5.72
CA LEU A 75 1.27 1.50 4.86
C LEU A 75 -0.09 0.86 5.16
N GLU A 76 -0.13 -0.46 5.32
CA GLU A 76 -1.33 -1.20 5.74
C GLU A 76 -1.81 -0.75 7.12
N ALA A 77 -0.90 -0.62 8.08
CA ALA A 77 -1.24 -0.12 9.41
C ALA A 77 -1.80 1.30 9.37
N LEU A 78 -1.17 2.20 8.59
CA LEU A 78 -1.68 3.56 8.41
C LEU A 78 -3.08 3.58 7.77
N ALA A 79 -3.33 2.73 6.77
CA ALA A 79 -4.64 2.62 6.14
C ALA A 79 -5.72 2.14 7.12
N ALA A 80 -5.40 1.19 8.00
CA ALA A 80 -6.30 0.69 9.04
C ALA A 80 -6.56 1.71 10.16
N ILE A 81 -5.53 2.49 10.53
CA ILE A 81 -5.58 3.42 11.67
C ILE A 81 -6.20 4.76 11.29
N ASN A 82 -5.70 5.37 10.20
CA ASN A 82 -6.13 6.67 9.72
C ASN A 82 -5.76 6.85 8.23
N PRO A 83 -6.70 6.57 7.30
CA PRO A 83 -6.44 6.64 5.87
C PRO A 83 -6.28 8.06 5.33
N VAL A 84 -6.55 9.09 6.15
CA VAL A 84 -6.43 10.49 5.72
C VAL A 84 -4.98 10.82 5.37
N GLY A 85 -4.77 11.41 4.18
CA GLY A 85 -3.46 11.87 3.76
C GLY A 85 -2.49 10.76 3.34
N LEU A 86 -3.00 9.62 2.85
CA LEU A 86 -2.16 8.55 2.26
C LEU A 86 -1.94 8.69 0.75
N ALA A 87 -2.58 9.66 0.09
CA ALA A 87 -2.49 9.86 -1.36
C ALA A 87 -1.04 9.92 -1.88
N GLU A 88 -0.20 10.73 -1.23
CA GLU A 88 1.21 10.88 -1.59
C GLU A 88 2.01 9.61 -1.25
N VAL A 89 1.72 8.98 -0.11
CA VAL A 89 2.39 7.74 0.32
C VAL A 89 2.13 6.61 -0.70
N TYR A 90 0.89 6.42 -1.14
CA TYR A 90 0.55 5.46 -2.19
C TYR A 90 1.19 5.81 -3.53
N THR A 91 1.26 7.09 -3.88
CA THR A 91 1.91 7.55 -5.11
C THR A 91 3.38 7.14 -5.10
N GLU A 92 4.12 7.52 -4.05
CA GLU A 92 5.55 7.19 -3.90
C GLU A 92 5.80 5.67 -3.87
N SER A 93 4.89 4.89 -3.28
CA SER A 93 5.02 3.42 -3.24
C SER A 93 5.04 2.75 -4.61
N LEU A 94 4.59 3.41 -5.70
CA LEU A 94 4.74 2.90 -7.08
C LEU A 94 6.20 2.78 -7.54
N TRP A 95 7.13 3.45 -6.86
CA TRP A 95 8.57 3.39 -7.12
C TRP A 95 9.35 2.61 -6.06
N ASP A 96 8.67 1.96 -5.12
CA ASP A 96 9.34 1.18 -4.09
C ASP A 96 10.03 -0.06 -4.68
N CYS A 97 11.08 -0.54 -4.02
CA CYS A 97 11.75 -1.80 -4.36
C CYS A 97 10.91 -3.03 -3.96
N GLU A 98 10.06 -2.90 -2.95
CA GLU A 98 9.19 -3.96 -2.44
C GLU A 98 7.93 -4.12 -3.29
N ALA A 99 7.66 -5.34 -3.78
CA ALA A 99 6.54 -5.61 -4.67
C ALA A 99 5.19 -5.33 -4.00
N GLN A 100 5.05 -5.69 -2.71
CA GLN A 100 3.83 -5.42 -1.96
C GLN A 100 3.56 -3.91 -1.80
N ALA A 101 4.61 -3.08 -1.67
CA ALA A 101 4.44 -1.63 -1.63
C ALA A 101 3.96 -1.10 -3.00
N ARG A 102 4.55 -1.59 -4.10
CA ARG A 102 4.08 -1.24 -5.45
C ARG A 102 2.65 -1.69 -5.71
N LEU A 103 2.23 -2.85 -5.19
CA LEU A 103 0.85 -3.33 -5.26
C LEU A 103 -0.11 -2.36 -4.58
N LEU A 104 0.18 -1.97 -3.33
CA LEU A 104 -0.62 -0.97 -2.60
C LEU A 104 -0.65 0.38 -3.34
N GLY A 105 0.47 0.80 -3.92
CA GLY A 105 0.51 1.97 -4.79
C GLY A 105 -0.42 1.82 -6.00
N ALA A 106 -0.39 0.67 -6.69
CA ALA A 106 -1.19 0.41 -7.86
C ALA A 106 -2.71 0.40 -7.56
N GLU A 107 -3.08 -0.10 -6.38
CA GLU A 107 -4.47 -0.18 -5.93
C GLU A 107 -5.03 1.15 -5.43
N TYR A 108 -4.23 1.99 -4.77
CA TYR A 108 -4.76 3.13 -4.00
C TYR A 108 -4.21 4.49 -4.38
N ALA A 109 -3.16 4.58 -5.22
CA ALA A 109 -2.66 5.87 -5.66
C ALA A 109 -3.78 6.70 -6.33
N PRO A 110 -3.83 8.02 -6.07
CA PRO A 110 -4.79 8.92 -6.70
C PRO A 110 -4.56 8.96 -8.21
N ASP A 111 -5.64 9.09 -8.96
CA ASP A 111 -5.54 9.18 -10.41
C ASP A 111 -4.89 10.51 -10.84
N ARG A 112 -3.66 10.42 -11.35
CA ARG A 112 -2.84 11.54 -11.83
C ARG A 112 -2.06 11.11 -13.08
N PRO A 113 -1.68 12.01 -13.99
CA PRO A 113 -0.95 11.63 -15.21
C PRO A 113 0.29 10.76 -14.96
N HIS A 114 1.18 11.16 -14.04
CA HIS A 114 2.38 10.39 -13.71
C HIS A 114 2.06 9.03 -13.05
N VAL A 115 0.95 8.91 -12.34
CA VAL A 115 0.48 7.62 -11.78
C VAL A 115 0.05 6.71 -12.93
N ARG A 116 -0.73 7.21 -13.90
CA ARG A 116 -1.14 6.43 -15.08
C ARG A 116 0.06 5.96 -15.89
N ASP A 117 1.04 6.84 -16.12
CA ASP A 117 2.27 6.50 -16.84
C ASP A 117 3.04 5.40 -16.10
N ARG A 118 3.15 5.51 -14.77
CA ARG A 118 3.81 4.50 -13.95
C ARG A 118 3.06 3.17 -13.92
N LEU A 119 1.73 3.18 -13.84
CA LEU A 119 0.90 1.97 -13.94
C LEU A 119 1.09 1.27 -15.28
N ALA A 120 1.14 2.03 -16.39
CA ALA A 120 1.37 1.46 -17.71
C ALA A 120 2.74 0.78 -17.81
N TYR A 121 3.77 1.43 -17.25
CA TYR A 121 5.10 0.82 -17.12
C TYR A 121 5.06 -0.48 -16.32
N LEU A 122 4.45 -0.48 -15.12
CA LEU A 122 4.39 -1.66 -14.25
C LEU A 122 3.66 -2.83 -14.92
N ARG A 123 2.53 -2.57 -15.59
CA ARG A 123 1.76 -3.58 -16.34
C ARG A 123 2.63 -4.31 -17.38
N ASP A 124 3.43 -3.54 -18.12
CA ASP A 124 4.18 -4.02 -19.28
C ASP A 124 5.57 -4.58 -18.92
N ASP A 125 6.03 -4.39 -17.68
CA ASP A 125 7.32 -4.91 -17.21
C ASP A 125 7.26 -6.44 -17.02
N PRO A 126 8.01 -7.24 -17.80
CA PRO A 126 8.01 -8.69 -17.66
C PRO A 126 8.70 -9.19 -16.37
N LEU A 127 9.50 -8.36 -15.71
CA LEU A 127 10.19 -8.70 -14.46
C LEU A 127 9.37 -8.34 -13.21
N GLU A 128 8.28 -7.62 -13.38
CA GLU A 128 7.38 -7.24 -12.29
C GLU A 128 6.56 -8.44 -11.79
N ALA A 129 6.22 -8.42 -10.50
CA ALA A 129 5.35 -9.40 -9.86
C ALA A 129 3.99 -9.46 -10.57
N PRO A 130 3.46 -10.67 -10.87
CA PRO A 130 2.19 -10.84 -11.57
C PRO A 130 1.04 -10.03 -10.94
N GLU A 131 0.95 -10.02 -9.62
CA GLU A 131 -0.11 -9.33 -8.87
C GLU A 131 -0.05 -7.81 -9.09
N VAL A 132 1.15 -7.23 -9.12
CA VAL A 132 1.35 -5.80 -9.40
C VAL A 132 0.96 -5.47 -10.84
N ARG A 133 1.34 -6.33 -11.81
CA ARG A 133 0.98 -6.17 -13.22
C ARG A 133 -0.53 -6.24 -13.43
N GLU A 134 -1.19 -7.19 -12.79
CA GLU A 134 -2.63 -7.39 -12.82
C GLU A 134 -3.39 -6.21 -12.20
N ALA A 135 -2.96 -5.76 -11.01
CA ALA A 135 -3.53 -4.58 -10.36
C ALA A 135 -3.39 -3.33 -11.23
N ALA A 136 -2.22 -3.10 -11.82
CA ALA A 136 -1.99 -1.97 -12.72
C ALA A 136 -2.85 -2.04 -13.99
N ALA A 137 -2.98 -3.22 -14.60
CA ALA A 137 -3.85 -3.43 -15.76
C ALA A 137 -5.32 -3.13 -15.44
N ALA A 138 -5.82 -3.68 -14.32
CA ALA A 138 -7.19 -3.48 -13.86
C ALA A 138 -7.47 -1.99 -13.59
N ARG A 139 -6.52 -1.30 -12.96
CA ARG A 139 -6.62 0.14 -12.68
C ARG A 139 -6.76 0.96 -13.96
N LEU A 140 -5.92 0.72 -14.96
CA LEU A 140 -5.96 1.44 -16.25
C LEU A 140 -7.24 1.17 -17.06
N ALA A 141 -7.76 -0.06 -17.02
CA ALA A 141 -9.02 -0.42 -17.66
C ALA A 141 -10.22 0.31 -17.03
N GLY A 142 -10.24 0.42 -15.70
CA GLY A 142 -11.27 1.16 -14.97
C GLY A 142 -11.30 2.66 -15.32
N LEU A 143 -10.12 3.29 -15.45
CA LEU A 143 -10.00 4.71 -15.82
C LEU A 143 -10.49 5.00 -17.25
N SER A 144 -10.22 4.08 -18.18
CA SER A 144 -10.70 4.19 -19.57
C SER A 144 -12.22 4.08 -19.64
N SER A 145 -12.81 3.19 -18.84
CA SER A 145 -14.25 2.99 -18.77
C SER A 145 -15.00 4.20 -18.17
N ALA A 146 -14.38 4.89 -17.21
CA ALA A 146 -14.94 6.11 -16.61
C ALA A 146 -14.90 7.34 -17.55
N THR A 147 -14.05 7.32 -18.58
CA THR A 147 -13.87 8.45 -19.51
C THR A 147 -14.77 8.32 -20.76
N SER A 148 -15.41 7.17 -21.00
CA SER A 148 -16.37 7.01 -22.09
C SER A 148 -17.67 7.79 -21.81
N PRO A 149 -18.11 8.70 -22.72
CA PRO A 149 -19.36 9.41 -22.53
C PRO A 149 -20.54 8.43 -22.66
N ALA A 150 -21.47 8.50 -21.71
CA ALA A 150 -22.74 7.80 -21.80
C ALA A 150 -23.42 8.13 -23.14
N GLU A 151 -23.55 7.12 -24.00
CA GLU A 151 -24.10 7.22 -25.33
C GLU A 151 -25.52 7.79 -25.26
N GLY A 152 -25.72 8.94 -25.90
CA GLY A 152 -26.95 9.71 -25.88
C GLY A 152 -28.13 8.91 -26.42
N LYS A 153 -29.18 8.79 -25.61
CA LYS A 153 -30.48 8.24 -26.01
C LYS A 153 -31.06 9.10 -27.15
N PRO A 154 -31.53 8.52 -28.27
CA PRO A 154 -32.05 9.33 -29.37
C PRO A 154 -33.36 9.99 -28.96
N VAL A 155 -33.39 11.31 -29.03
CA VAL A 155 -34.63 12.10 -29.04
C VAL A 155 -35.39 11.75 -30.32
N ARG A 156 -36.51 11.03 -30.19
CA ARG A 156 -37.51 10.94 -31.26
C ARG A 156 -38.26 12.27 -31.29
N GLY A 157 -38.04 13.06 -32.33
CA GLY A 157 -38.84 14.23 -32.63
C GLY A 157 -40.02 13.88 -33.56
N GLY A 158 -41.14 14.55 -33.31
CA GLY A 158 -42.14 15.01 -34.30
C GLY A 158 -43.01 13.96 -34.96
#